data_AF-A0A897MLX9-F1
#
_entry.id   AF-A0A897MLX9-F1
#
_cell.length_a   1.000
_cell.length_b   1.000
_cell.length_c   1.000
_cell.angle_alpha   90.00
_cell.angle_beta   90.00
_cell.angle_gamma   90.00
#
_symmetry.space_group_name_H-M   'P 1'
#
loop_
_entity.id
_entity.type
_entity.pdbx_description
1 polymer ?
#
loop_
_entity_poly.entity_id
_entity_poly.type
_entity_poly.pdbx_seq_one_letter_code
_entity_poly.pdbx_strand_id
1 'polypeptide(L)'
;MKLDVTALGTFYQMAQEGAGLAAGRLTRMTDVDTRVGVTKLNFMRGSDIRAELGDDVRKVGIRVELTGALDGHAVLVFDWESATHLVRTLQPSVDPEETLPDSPDEEFDEMNRSAITEVGQIMHSGFIDGWADVLGTAIDVSTPEYVDGDSAEPFLAGVDTAPGADDLALLFQSQIEAIDTEIQFRYYLFPDHDSMEEVLTQQGVSSDDGIEYDKLAGFDRLAQRGADEVASNVTTMTGIETDVEIRRLNFVPLEVLPEEINDEMLIGVAFEFDGMPSGYLVFLFDESSAREIVNAMLPMAPDDEFDEMGQSAIKELGNIMASGFLDGWANVLDTTIDHSPPEYTHDMGAAVIDPVVIQLGEEQEYAFVFDTSVQAADREFDCNIYAVPDESDLERAINDLPMDRIEEVPTKATLEEVETDQ
;
A
#
# COMPACT_ATOMS: atom_id res chain seq x y z
N MET A 1 -23.03 0.67 -4.56
CA MET A 1 -22.61 1.79 -3.70
C MET A 1 -21.59 2.64 -4.47
N LYS A 2 -21.46 3.94 -4.18
CA LYS A 2 -20.36 4.78 -4.70
C LYS A 2 -19.50 5.27 -3.52
N LEU A 3 -18.18 5.33 -3.69
CA LEU A 3 -17.26 6.04 -2.79
C LEU A 3 -16.69 7.25 -3.53
N ASP A 4 -16.97 8.44 -3.01
CA ASP A 4 -16.30 9.68 -3.41
C ASP A 4 -15.07 9.95 -2.53
N VAL A 5 -14.25 10.92 -2.93
CA VAL A 5 -13.10 11.34 -2.13
C VAL A 5 -13.47 11.95 -0.78
N THR A 6 -14.68 12.48 -0.59
CA THR A 6 -15.13 12.97 0.74
C THR A 6 -15.28 11.81 1.73
N ALA A 7 -15.86 10.69 1.28
CA ALA A 7 -15.91 9.45 2.03
C ALA A 7 -14.52 8.91 2.32
N LEU A 8 -13.65 8.83 1.32
CA LEU A 8 -12.29 8.33 1.49
C LEU A 8 -11.45 9.19 2.43
N GLY A 9 -11.59 10.52 2.35
CA GLY A 9 -11.03 11.46 3.32
C GLY A 9 -11.55 11.21 4.75
N THR A 10 -12.82 10.81 4.90
CA THR A 10 -13.37 10.39 6.21
C THR A 10 -12.72 9.09 6.70
N PHE A 11 -12.54 8.08 5.84
CA PHE A 11 -11.84 6.84 6.20
C PHE A 11 -10.36 7.07 6.52
N TYR A 12 -9.70 7.96 5.78
CA TYR A 12 -8.34 8.40 6.08
C TYR A 12 -8.26 9.11 7.43
N GLN A 13 -9.13 10.08 7.71
CA GLN A 13 -9.17 10.77 9.00
C GLN A 13 -9.42 9.78 10.15
N MET A 14 -10.33 8.82 9.97
CA MET A 14 -10.56 7.73 10.92
C MET A 14 -9.29 6.90 11.18
N ALA A 15 -8.55 6.55 10.14
CA ALA A 15 -7.28 5.84 10.30
C ALA A 15 -6.22 6.69 11.02
N GLN A 16 -6.07 7.97 10.68
CA GLN A 16 -5.10 8.90 11.26
C GLN A 16 -5.40 9.22 12.74
N GLU A 17 -6.65 9.55 13.06
CA GLU A 17 -7.10 9.88 14.42
C GLU A 17 -7.07 8.63 15.31
N GLY A 18 -7.46 7.49 14.75
CA GLY A 18 -7.34 6.17 15.39
C GLY A 18 -5.90 5.78 15.72
N ALA A 19 -4.98 5.90 14.76
CA ALA A 19 -3.56 5.64 14.96
C ALA A 19 -2.94 6.59 16.00
N GLY A 20 -3.31 7.89 15.97
CA GLY A 20 -2.87 8.88 16.95
C GLY A 20 -3.30 8.55 18.38
N LEU A 21 -4.55 8.13 18.56
CA LEU A 21 -5.06 7.68 19.86
C LEU A 21 -4.44 6.36 20.31
N ALA A 22 -4.16 5.44 19.38
CA ALA A 22 -3.50 4.16 19.63
C ALA A 22 -2.04 4.36 20.08
N ALA A 23 -1.23 5.10 19.33
CA ALA A 23 0.13 5.50 19.73
C ALA A 23 0.14 6.22 21.08
N GLY A 24 -0.75 7.20 21.28
CA GLY A 24 -0.90 7.89 22.56
C GLY A 24 -1.24 6.96 23.74
N ARG A 25 -1.90 5.81 23.50
CA ARG A 25 -2.15 4.78 24.53
C ARG A 25 -0.93 3.87 24.72
N LEU A 26 -0.26 3.46 23.65
CA LEU A 26 1.00 2.70 23.73
C LEU A 26 2.02 3.46 24.58
N THR A 27 2.26 4.75 24.29
CA THR A 27 3.15 5.62 25.08
C THR A 27 2.83 5.58 26.57
N ARG A 28 1.54 5.64 26.94
CA ARG A 28 1.10 5.61 28.36
C ARG A 28 1.24 4.23 29.01
N MET A 29 1.26 3.15 28.25
CA MET A 29 1.43 1.79 28.74
C MET A 29 2.91 1.42 28.88
N THR A 30 3.73 1.76 27.89
CA THR A 30 5.15 1.38 27.81
C THR A 30 6.09 2.37 28.52
N ASP A 31 5.64 3.61 28.78
CA ASP A 31 6.48 4.74 29.21
C ASP A 31 7.56 5.11 28.17
N VAL A 32 7.35 4.72 26.90
CA VAL A 32 8.22 5.03 25.75
C VAL A 32 7.49 6.01 24.83
N ASP A 33 8.11 7.14 24.50
CA ASP A 33 7.53 8.10 23.54
C ASP A 33 7.36 7.44 22.16
N THR A 34 6.12 7.30 21.71
CA THR A 34 5.77 6.84 20.37
C THR A 34 5.16 7.96 19.51
N ARG A 35 5.48 7.95 18.20
CA ARG A 35 4.85 8.77 17.16
C ARG A 35 4.15 7.87 16.14
N VAL A 36 3.07 8.35 15.56
CA VAL A 36 2.55 7.76 14.31
C VAL A 36 3.47 8.24 13.19
N GLY A 37 3.93 7.31 12.34
CA GLY A 37 4.52 7.62 11.05
C GLY A 37 3.42 7.94 10.03
N VAL A 38 3.63 7.56 8.77
CA VAL A 38 2.55 7.70 7.78
C VAL A 38 1.47 6.65 7.99
N THR A 39 0.23 7.03 7.68
CA THR A 39 -0.94 6.14 7.63
C THR A 39 -1.47 6.15 6.21
N LYS A 40 -1.81 4.97 5.67
CA LYS A 40 -2.30 4.80 4.30
C LYS A 40 -3.67 4.14 4.30
N LEU A 41 -4.56 4.63 3.44
CA LEU A 41 -5.80 3.96 3.10
C LEU A 41 -5.59 3.14 1.82
N ASN A 42 -5.62 1.82 1.94
CA ASN A 42 -5.35 0.91 0.84
C ASN A 42 -6.62 0.14 0.44
N PHE A 43 -6.72 -0.19 -0.84
CA PHE A 43 -7.75 -1.06 -1.39
C PHE A 43 -7.11 -2.35 -1.85
N MET A 44 -7.72 -3.49 -1.53
CA MET A 44 -7.20 -4.81 -1.89
C MET A 44 -8.34 -5.77 -2.16
N ARG A 45 -8.16 -6.70 -3.10
CA ARG A 45 -9.09 -7.82 -3.26
C ARG A 45 -8.86 -8.85 -2.16
N GLY A 46 -9.89 -9.63 -1.84
CA GLY A 46 -9.75 -10.71 -0.88
C GLY A 46 -8.80 -11.83 -1.35
N SER A 47 -8.47 -11.95 -2.64
CA SER A 47 -7.37 -12.78 -3.13
C SER A 47 -6.03 -12.32 -2.58
N ASP A 48 -5.80 -11.01 -2.56
CA ASP A 48 -4.51 -10.39 -2.31
C ASP A 48 -4.28 -10.29 -0.79
N ILE A 49 -5.35 -10.00 -0.04
CA ILE A 49 -5.38 -10.13 1.42
C ILE A 49 -5.06 -11.57 1.85
N ARG A 50 -5.56 -12.58 1.12
CA ARG A 50 -5.24 -13.99 1.41
C ARG A 50 -3.81 -14.36 1.05
N ALA A 51 -3.24 -13.78 0.00
CA ALA A 51 -1.84 -13.96 -0.35
C ALA A 51 -0.91 -13.29 0.68
N GLU A 52 -1.18 -12.05 1.07
CA GLU A 52 -0.41 -11.32 2.08
C GLU A 52 -0.46 -11.97 3.47
N LEU A 53 -1.62 -12.47 3.89
CA LEU A 53 -1.75 -13.20 5.15
C LEU A 53 -1.20 -14.63 5.06
N GLY A 54 -0.78 -15.11 3.88
CA GLY A 54 -0.34 -16.48 3.62
C GLY A 54 0.86 -16.59 2.69
N ASP A 55 1.93 -15.87 3.03
CA ASP A 55 3.22 -15.78 2.32
C ASP A 55 4.30 -16.70 2.91
N ASP A 56 3.90 -17.77 3.61
CA ASP A 56 4.74 -18.67 4.42
C ASP A 56 5.52 -17.97 5.58
N VAL A 57 5.29 -16.67 5.84
CA VAL A 57 5.83 -15.96 7.01
C VAL A 57 4.76 -15.89 8.10
N ARG A 58 5.07 -16.45 9.27
CA ARG A 58 4.15 -16.42 10.41
C ARG A 58 3.87 -15.00 10.87
N LYS A 59 2.58 -14.68 10.99
CA LYS A 59 2.06 -13.42 11.52
C LYS A 59 1.27 -13.67 12.80
N VAL A 60 1.09 -12.61 13.58
CA VAL A 60 0.24 -12.60 14.76
C VAL A 60 -0.79 -11.52 14.60
N GLY A 61 -2.05 -11.83 14.91
CA GLY A 61 -3.13 -10.85 14.84
C GLY A 61 -4.05 -10.91 16.04
N ILE A 62 -4.73 -9.81 16.27
CA ILE A 62 -5.83 -9.69 17.21
C ILE A 62 -7.07 -9.31 16.40
N ARG A 63 -8.16 -10.05 16.61
CA ARG A 63 -9.45 -9.84 15.95
C ARG A 63 -10.49 -9.34 16.93
N VAL A 64 -11.35 -8.44 16.47
CA VAL A 64 -12.58 -8.03 17.15
C VAL A 64 -13.77 -7.95 16.19
N GLU A 65 -14.95 -8.24 16.70
CA GLU A 65 -16.25 -7.91 16.08
C GLU A 65 -16.64 -6.49 16.53
N LEU A 66 -17.20 -5.72 15.61
CA LEU A 66 -17.60 -4.33 15.75
C LEU A 66 -19.13 -4.22 15.65
N THR A 67 -19.71 -3.34 16.46
CA THR A 67 -21.15 -3.04 16.41
C THR A 67 -21.43 -1.56 16.70
N GLY A 68 -22.54 -1.00 16.22
CA GLY A 68 -22.99 0.36 16.52
C GLY A 68 -23.00 1.27 15.29
N ALA A 69 -22.09 2.25 15.24
CA ALA A 69 -21.98 3.13 14.07
C ALA A 69 -21.34 2.45 12.84
N LEU A 70 -20.64 1.34 13.05
CA LEU A 70 -19.95 0.57 12.03
C LEU A 70 -19.93 -0.90 12.47
N ASP A 71 -20.88 -1.69 11.98
CA ASP A 71 -20.92 -3.13 12.22
C ASP A 71 -19.89 -3.83 11.30
N GLY A 72 -19.37 -4.98 11.75
CA GLY A 72 -18.45 -5.83 10.98
C GLY A 72 -17.30 -6.35 11.82
N HIS A 73 -16.11 -6.45 11.24
CA HIS A 73 -14.92 -6.97 11.92
C HIS A 73 -13.69 -6.12 11.68
N ALA A 74 -12.78 -6.11 12.66
CA ALA A 74 -11.44 -5.57 12.54
C ALA A 74 -10.40 -6.62 12.89
N VAL A 75 -9.31 -6.66 12.13
CA VAL A 75 -8.15 -7.52 12.41
C VAL A 75 -6.89 -6.68 12.38
N LEU A 76 -6.24 -6.55 13.53
CA LEU A 76 -4.92 -5.95 13.67
C LEU A 76 -3.88 -7.05 13.49
N VAL A 77 -2.96 -6.89 12.55
CA VAL A 77 -1.93 -7.89 12.22
C VAL A 77 -0.53 -7.27 12.33
N PHE A 78 0.32 -7.98 13.06
CA PHE A 78 1.75 -7.73 13.18
C PHE A 78 2.51 -8.83 12.43
N ASP A 79 3.62 -8.47 11.79
CA ASP A 79 4.63 -9.45 11.42
C ASP A 79 5.30 -10.05 12.67
N TRP A 80 6.09 -11.11 12.47
CA TRP A 80 6.79 -11.81 13.54
C TRP A 80 7.75 -10.93 14.35
N GLU A 81 8.49 -10.05 13.68
CA GLU A 81 9.50 -9.20 14.30
C GLU A 81 8.82 -8.13 15.15
N SER A 82 7.86 -7.40 14.61
CA SER A 82 7.01 -6.44 15.31
C SER A 82 6.32 -7.06 16.54
N ALA A 83 5.73 -8.27 16.39
CA ALA A 83 5.10 -8.99 17.50
C ALA A 83 6.11 -9.34 18.61
N THR A 84 7.30 -9.80 18.24
CA THR A 84 8.38 -10.15 19.17
C THR A 84 8.93 -8.89 19.88
N HIS A 85 9.08 -7.79 19.15
CA HIS A 85 9.54 -6.49 19.67
C HIS A 85 8.54 -5.87 20.65
N LEU A 86 7.24 -6.00 20.38
CA LEU A 86 6.17 -5.62 21.32
C LEU A 86 6.31 -6.37 22.65
N VAL A 87 6.43 -7.70 22.62
CA VAL A 87 6.55 -8.50 23.86
C VAL A 87 7.82 -8.12 24.65
N ARG A 88 8.96 -7.96 23.97
CA ARG A 88 10.23 -7.48 24.59
C ARG A 88 10.04 -6.15 25.33
N THR A 89 9.34 -5.20 24.70
CA THR A 89 9.10 -3.85 25.24
C THR A 89 8.20 -3.87 26.47
N LEU A 90 7.20 -4.76 26.51
CA LEU A 90 6.22 -4.87 27.61
C LEU A 90 6.74 -5.68 28.79
N GLN A 91 7.68 -6.58 28.56
CA GLN A 91 8.22 -7.50 29.57
C GLN A 91 9.73 -7.32 29.83
N PRO A 92 10.24 -6.08 30.05
CA PRO A 92 11.69 -5.81 30.20
C PRO A 92 12.30 -6.40 31.49
N SER A 93 11.49 -7.03 32.33
CA SER A 93 11.90 -7.71 33.58
C SER A 93 12.00 -9.24 33.45
N VAL A 94 11.61 -9.78 32.29
CA VAL A 94 11.66 -11.21 31.97
C VAL A 94 12.87 -11.43 31.06
N ASP A 95 13.57 -12.56 31.21
CA ASP A 95 14.73 -12.86 30.36
C ASP A 95 14.23 -13.25 28.95
N PRO A 96 14.52 -12.46 27.89
CA PRO A 96 13.97 -12.71 26.57
C PRO A 96 14.37 -14.09 26.01
N GLU A 97 15.55 -14.60 26.40
CA GLU A 97 16.06 -15.92 25.99
C GLU A 97 15.35 -17.09 26.71
N GLU A 98 14.58 -16.85 27.78
CA GLU A 98 13.80 -17.91 28.47
C GLU A 98 12.32 -17.94 28.09
N THR A 99 11.78 -16.89 27.45
CA THR A 99 10.33 -16.77 27.19
C THR A 99 9.92 -16.42 25.77
N LEU A 100 10.80 -15.88 24.92
CA LEU A 100 10.44 -15.64 23.53
C LEU A 100 10.78 -16.85 22.64
N PRO A 101 9.96 -17.15 21.63
CA PRO A 101 10.32 -18.11 20.59
C PRO A 101 11.58 -17.67 19.83
N ASP A 102 12.49 -18.61 19.57
CA ASP A 102 13.78 -18.36 18.89
C ASP A 102 13.60 -18.20 17.37
N SER A 103 12.53 -18.73 16.80
CA SER A 103 12.19 -18.66 15.37
C SER A 103 10.68 -18.59 15.14
N PRO A 104 10.22 -18.14 13.95
CA PRO A 104 8.80 -18.13 13.58
C PRO A 104 8.11 -19.49 13.68
N ASP A 105 8.85 -20.60 13.55
CA ASP A 105 8.30 -21.96 13.67
C ASP A 105 7.73 -22.25 15.08
N GLU A 106 8.21 -21.55 16.10
CA GLU A 106 7.82 -21.75 17.50
C GLU A 106 6.59 -20.92 17.89
N GLU A 107 5.72 -21.48 18.73
CA GLU A 107 4.53 -20.77 19.22
C GLU A 107 4.87 -19.79 20.34
N PHE A 108 4.25 -18.60 20.32
CA PHE A 108 4.16 -17.76 21.51
C PHE A 108 3.42 -18.50 22.64
N ASP A 109 3.98 -18.45 23.86
CA ASP A 109 3.35 -19.05 25.03
C ASP A 109 2.13 -18.26 25.54
N GLU A 110 1.43 -18.78 26.56
CA GLU A 110 0.23 -18.15 27.13
C GLU A 110 0.50 -16.72 27.66
N MET A 111 1.71 -16.44 28.16
CA MET A 111 2.09 -15.13 28.70
C MET A 111 2.36 -14.11 27.59
N ASN A 112 3.02 -14.52 26.52
CA ASN A 112 3.27 -13.72 25.32
C ASN A 112 1.97 -13.46 24.55
N ARG A 113 1.16 -14.50 24.31
CA ARG A 113 -0.18 -14.37 23.69
C ARG A 113 -1.04 -13.37 24.47
N SER A 114 -1.05 -13.43 25.80
CA SER A 114 -1.76 -12.48 26.66
C SER A 114 -1.23 -11.04 26.53
N ALA A 115 0.10 -10.85 26.48
CA ALA A 115 0.70 -9.52 26.31
C ALA A 115 0.36 -8.89 24.95
N ILE A 116 0.45 -9.66 23.85
CA ILE A 116 0.06 -9.18 22.51
C ILE A 116 -1.45 -8.89 22.44
N THR A 117 -2.28 -9.69 23.13
CA THR A 117 -3.73 -9.46 23.21
C THR A 117 -4.07 -8.15 23.92
N GLU A 118 -3.39 -7.82 25.03
CA GLU A 118 -3.58 -6.54 25.73
C GLU A 118 -3.17 -5.35 24.84
N VAL A 119 -2.05 -5.46 24.12
CA VAL A 119 -1.64 -4.45 23.11
C VAL A 119 -2.72 -4.28 22.05
N GLY A 120 -3.18 -5.38 21.45
CA GLY A 120 -4.20 -5.33 20.42
C GLY A 120 -5.51 -4.75 20.92
N GLN A 121 -5.92 -5.07 22.15
CA GLN A 121 -7.08 -4.44 22.78
C GLN A 121 -6.90 -2.92 22.91
N ILE A 122 -5.71 -2.47 23.33
CA ILE A 122 -5.40 -1.04 23.48
C ILE A 122 -5.37 -0.33 22.13
N MET A 123 -4.79 -0.97 21.11
CA MET A 123 -4.73 -0.51 19.73
C MET A 123 -6.14 -0.40 19.14
N HIS A 124 -6.91 -1.49 19.13
CA HIS A 124 -8.31 -1.50 18.71
C HIS A 124 -9.12 -0.41 19.42
N SER A 125 -9.02 -0.31 20.75
CA SER A 125 -9.72 0.75 21.49
C SER A 125 -9.28 2.16 21.06
N GLY A 126 -8.01 2.35 20.67
CA GLY A 126 -7.50 3.60 20.11
C GLY A 126 -8.12 3.94 18.76
N PHE A 127 -8.13 2.97 17.84
CA PHE A 127 -8.77 3.10 16.54
C PHE A 127 -10.27 3.36 16.66
N ILE A 128 -10.97 2.51 17.40
CA ILE A 128 -12.42 2.57 17.62
C ILE A 128 -12.88 3.89 18.25
N ASP A 129 -12.16 4.41 19.26
CA ASP A 129 -12.49 5.72 19.83
C ASP A 129 -12.27 6.85 18.81
N GLY A 130 -11.21 6.79 17.98
CA GLY A 130 -10.97 7.77 16.93
C GLY A 130 -12.02 7.74 15.82
N TRP A 131 -12.47 6.55 15.43
CA TRP A 131 -13.58 6.37 14.49
C TRP A 131 -14.89 6.90 15.07
N ALA A 132 -15.15 6.64 16.34
CA ALA A 132 -16.34 7.14 17.02
C ALA A 132 -16.35 8.67 17.14
N ASP A 133 -15.18 9.31 17.31
CA ASP A 133 -15.04 10.76 17.32
C ASP A 133 -15.30 11.37 15.91
N VAL A 134 -14.75 10.77 14.83
CA VAL A 134 -15.00 11.21 13.44
C VAL A 134 -16.46 10.99 12.99
N LEU A 135 -17.05 9.83 13.30
CA LEU A 135 -18.45 9.51 13.00
C LEU A 135 -19.45 10.18 13.96
N GLY A 136 -18.95 10.80 15.04
CA GLY A 136 -19.76 11.42 16.10
C GLY A 136 -20.70 10.44 16.82
N THR A 137 -20.46 9.13 16.70
CA THR A 137 -21.36 8.04 17.10
C THR A 137 -20.54 6.87 17.65
N ALA A 138 -20.98 6.28 18.76
CA ALA A 138 -20.24 5.20 19.41
C ALA A 138 -20.18 3.91 18.57
N ILE A 139 -19.03 3.24 18.64
CA ILE A 139 -18.81 1.89 18.15
C ILE A 139 -18.43 1.02 19.36
N ASP A 140 -19.16 -0.06 19.57
CA ASP A 140 -18.91 -1.07 20.59
C ASP A 140 -18.05 -2.21 19.99
N VAL A 141 -17.11 -2.73 20.80
CA VAL A 141 -16.13 -3.74 20.38
C VAL A 141 -16.24 -5.02 21.21
N SER A 142 -16.05 -6.18 20.56
CA SER A 142 -16.06 -7.49 21.23
C SER A 142 -14.86 -7.69 22.17
N THR A 143 -14.84 -8.82 22.88
CA THR A 143 -13.59 -9.31 23.48
C THR A 143 -12.59 -9.62 22.35
N PRO A 144 -11.31 -9.23 22.47
CA PRO A 144 -10.29 -9.54 21.49
C PRO A 144 -9.99 -11.04 21.43
N GLU A 145 -9.81 -11.56 20.22
CA GLU A 145 -9.41 -12.93 19.95
C GLU A 145 -8.00 -12.95 19.36
N TYR A 146 -7.10 -13.72 19.97
CA TYR A 146 -5.74 -13.93 19.46
C TYR A 146 -5.75 -14.95 18.33
N VAL A 147 -5.15 -14.59 17.19
CA VAL A 147 -4.95 -15.45 16.02
C VAL A 147 -3.48 -15.45 15.60
N ASP A 148 -2.96 -16.59 15.18
CA ASP A 148 -1.59 -16.71 14.66
C ASP A 148 -1.52 -17.77 13.55
N GLY A 149 -0.58 -17.58 12.62
CA GLY A 149 -0.37 -18.51 11.51
C GLY A 149 0.48 -17.93 10.38
N ASP A 150 0.87 -18.83 9.49
CA ASP A 150 1.60 -18.63 8.22
C ASP A 150 0.67 -18.59 6.99
N SER A 151 -0.64 -18.61 7.22
CA SER A 151 -1.70 -18.69 6.23
C SER A 151 -2.85 -17.76 6.60
N ALA A 152 -3.70 -17.41 5.62
CA ALA A 152 -4.82 -16.50 5.84
C ALA A 152 -5.98 -17.08 6.66
N GLU A 153 -6.07 -18.40 6.79
CA GLU A 153 -7.23 -19.07 7.40
C GLU A 153 -7.44 -18.70 8.88
N PRO A 154 -6.44 -18.67 9.78
CA PRO A 154 -6.62 -18.26 11.17
C PRO A 154 -7.18 -16.84 11.35
N PHE A 155 -6.81 -15.91 10.46
CA PHE A 155 -7.22 -14.51 10.54
C PHE A 155 -8.68 -14.31 10.06
N LEU A 156 -9.07 -15.01 8.99
CA LEU A 156 -10.36 -14.83 8.31
C LEU A 156 -11.43 -15.85 8.73
N ALA A 157 -11.08 -16.95 9.40
CA ALA A 157 -12.03 -18.01 9.76
C ALA A 157 -13.09 -17.51 10.77
N GLY A 158 -14.36 -17.51 10.36
CA GLY A 158 -15.49 -17.03 11.17
C GLY A 158 -15.77 -15.53 11.05
N VAL A 159 -15.06 -14.83 10.17
CA VAL A 159 -15.35 -13.44 9.80
C VAL A 159 -16.38 -13.48 8.66
N ASP A 160 -17.67 -13.40 8.99
CA ASP A 160 -18.76 -13.46 8.00
C ASP A 160 -18.72 -12.27 7.00
N THR A 161 -18.04 -11.18 7.36
CA THR A 161 -17.81 -9.99 6.52
C THR A 161 -16.50 -10.03 5.72
N ALA A 162 -15.72 -11.12 5.78
CA ALA A 162 -14.45 -11.20 5.06
C ALA A 162 -14.70 -11.25 3.54
N PRO A 163 -13.97 -10.45 2.74
CA PRO A 163 -14.18 -10.38 1.30
C PRO A 163 -13.99 -11.76 0.65
N GLY A 164 -14.82 -12.11 -0.33
CA GLY A 164 -14.56 -13.19 -1.27
C GLY A 164 -13.26 -12.98 -2.06
N ALA A 165 -12.93 -13.89 -2.98
CA ALA A 165 -11.67 -13.78 -3.72
C ALA A 165 -11.60 -12.51 -4.57
N ASP A 166 -12.70 -12.15 -5.21
CA ASP A 166 -12.80 -10.99 -6.12
C ASP A 166 -13.40 -9.73 -5.45
N ASP A 167 -13.88 -9.85 -4.20
CA ASP A 167 -14.47 -8.74 -3.45
C ASP A 167 -13.35 -7.83 -2.89
N LEU A 168 -13.58 -6.52 -2.87
CA LEU A 168 -12.64 -5.54 -2.37
C LEU A 168 -12.81 -5.30 -0.85
N ALA A 169 -11.73 -5.00 -0.14
CA ALA A 169 -11.79 -4.47 1.22
C ALA A 169 -10.87 -3.25 1.41
N LEU A 170 -11.20 -2.46 2.44
CA LEU A 170 -10.41 -1.31 2.88
C LEU A 170 -9.42 -1.77 3.95
N LEU A 171 -8.14 -1.54 3.70
CA LEU A 171 -7.05 -1.80 4.62
C LEU A 171 -6.48 -0.47 5.11
N PHE A 172 -6.35 -0.29 6.42
CA PHE A 172 -5.55 0.80 6.98
C PHE A 172 -4.16 0.25 7.30
N GLN A 173 -3.13 0.74 6.62
CA GLN A 173 -1.75 0.46 7.00
C GLN A 173 -1.22 1.65 7.80
N SER A 174 -0.59 1.39 8.94
CA SER A 174 -0.06 2.45 9.78
C SER A 174 1.18 1.97 10.52
N GLN A 175 2.12 2.89 10.70
CA GLN A 175 3.40 2.65 11.34
C GLN A 175 3.46 3.45 12.64
N ILE A 176 3.90 2.83 13.73
CA ILE A 176 4.19 3.53 14.98
C ILE A 176 5.68 3.39 15.28
N GLU A 177 6.35 4.51 15.41
CA GLU A 177 7.77 4.57 15.73
C GLU A 177 7.98 4.98 17.19
N ALA A 178 9.00 4.39 17.81
CA ALA A 178 9.51 4.72 19.12
C ALA A 178 11.01 5.04 19.04
N ILE A 179 11.57 5.67 20.08
CA ILE A 179 12.93 6.23 20.10
C ILE A 179 14.04 5.23 19.66
N ASP A 180 13.86 3.92 19.85
CA ASP A 180 14.81 2.87 19.44
C ASP A 180 14.11 1.66 18.77
N THR A 181 12.87 1.77 18.29
CA THR A 181 12.11 0.64 17.70
C THR A 181 10.99 1.13 16.79
N GLU A 182 10.86 0.54 15.61
CA GLU A 182 9.70 0.68 14.74
C GLU A 182 8.74 -0.50 14.95
N ILE A 183 7.44 -0.23 14.96
CA ILE A 183 6.38 -1.24 15.04
C ILE A 183 5.45 -1.01 13.85
N GLN A 184 5.60 -1.87 12.83
CA GLN A 184 4.69 -1.89 11.70
C GLN A 184 3.46 -2.74 12.05
N PHE A 185 2.28 -2.29 11.63
CA PHE A 185 1.08 -3.10 11.70
C PHE A 185 0.13 -2.82 10.54
N ARG A 186 -0.74 -3.78 10.28
CA ARG A 186 -1.80 -3.70 9.29
C ARG A 186 -3.13 -3.84 10.00
N TYR A 187 -4.04 -2.90 9.78
CA TYR A 187 -5.35 -2.87 10.41
C TYR A 187 -6.40 -3.08 9.32
N TYR A 188 -6.82 -4.32 9.15
CA TYR A 188 -7.87 -4.69 8.21
C TYR A 188 -9.23 -4.33 8.79
N LEU A 189 -10.07 -3.68 7.99
CA LEU A 189 -11.46 -3.37 8.32
C LEU A 189 -12.37 -4.09 7.34
N PHE A 190 -13.26 -4.92 7.86
CA PHE A 190 -14.25 -5.71 7.10
C PHE A 190 -15.66 -5.29 7.55
N PRO A 191 -16.14 -4.12 7.10
CA PRO A 191 -17.40 -3.56 7.56
C PRO A 191 -18.59 -4.23 6.86
N ASP A 192 -19.73 -4.29 7.52
CA ASP A 192 -20.98 -4.69 6.89
C ASP A 192 -21.40 -3.67 5.83
N HIS A 193 -21.93 -4.17 4.69
CA HIS A 193 -22.38 -3.33 3.57
C HIS A 193 -23.41 -2.29 4.03
N ASP A 194 -24.36 -2.69 4.87
CA ASP A 194 -25.44 -1.80 5.34
C ASP A 194 -24.88 -0.68 6.25
N SER A 195 -23.95 -0.99 7.17
CA SER A 195 -23.30 0.03 8.00
C SER A 195 -22.38 0.96 7.20
N MET A 196 -21.68 0.43 6.20
CA MET A 196 -20.92 1.25 5.25
C MET A 196 -21.85 2.22 4.49
N GLU A 197 -23.03 1.76 4.04
CA GLU A 197 -24.02 2.62 3.37
C GLU A 197 -24.56 3.72 4.29
N GLU A 198 -24.81 3.40 5.57
CA GLU A 198 -25.25 4.37 6.58
C GLU A 198 -24.17 5.43 6.88
N VAL A 199 -22.90 5.02 7.07
CA VAL A 199 -21.77 5.94 7.29
C VAL A 199 -21.60 6.92 6.13
N LEU A 200 -21.57 6.41 4.89
CA LEU A 200 -21.44 7.23 3.68
C LEU A 200 -22.61 8.23 3.55
N THR A 201 -23.84 7.75 3.75
CA THR A 201 -25.05 8.58 3.69
C THR A 201 -25.03 9.68 4.76
N GLN A 202 -24.53 9.38 5.97
CA GLN A 202 -24.50 10.32 7.09
C GLN A 202 -23.48 11.45 6.89
N GLN A 203 -22.37 11.20 6.18
CA GLN A 203 -21.38 12.23 5.83
C GLN A 203 -21.81 13.15 4.66
N GLY A 204 -23.01 12.94 4.10
CA GLY A 204 -23.57 13.82 3.07
C GLY A 204 -23.08 13.54 1.65
N VAL A 205 -22.45 12.37 1.44
CA VAL A 205 -22.10 11.83 0.12
C VAL A 205 -23.32 11.87 -0.78
N SER A 206 -23.22 12.60 -1.88
CA SER A 206 -24.30 12.71 -2.87
C SER A 206 -24.17 11.56 -3.86
N SER A 207 -25.20 10.72 -3.97
CA SER A 207 -25.17 9.44 -4.71
C SER A 207 -24.96 9.52 -6.24
N ASP A 208 -24.57 10.67 -6.79
CA ASP A 208 -24.31 10.91 -8.21
C ASP A 208 -22.78 10.90 -8.51
N ASP A 209 -21.94 11.45 -7.63
CA ASP A 209 -20.48 11.52 -7.77
C ASP A 209 -19.79 10.39 -6.96
N GLY A 210 -18.49 10.14 -7.21
CA GLY A 210 -17.75 9.01 -6.65
C GLY A 210 -17.75 7.74 -7.52
N ILE A 211 -16.82 6.85 -7.22
CA ILE A 211 -16.53 5.58 -7.93
C ILE A 211 -17.48 4.48 -7.47
N GLU A 212 -18.13 3.78 -8.40
CA GLU A 212 -18.91 2.58 -8.08
C GLU A 212 -18.03 1.51 -7.40
N TYR A 213 -18.44 1.00 -6.25
CA TYR A 213 -17.67 0.07 -5.41
C TYR A 213 -17.19 -1.17 -6.20
N ASP A 214 -18.07 -1.74 -7.02
CA ASP A 214 -17.77 -2.90 -7.88
C ASP A 214 -16.68 -2.59 -8.95
N LYS A 215 -16.43 -1.30 -9.22
CA LYS A 215 -15.42 -0.82 -10.19
C LYS A 215 -14.09 -0.43 -9.57
N LEU A 216 -14.00 -0.32 -8.24
CA LEU A 216 -12.73 -0.08 -7.53
C LEU A 216 -11.70 -1.17 -7.86
N ALA A 217 -12.14 -2.40 -8.12
CA ALA A 217 -11.33 -3.51 -8.61
C ALA A 217 -10.66 -3.23 -9.98
N GLY A 218 -11.08 -2.18 -10.70
CA GLY A 218 -10.40 -1.64 -11.88
C GLY A 218 -9.05 -1.01 -11.56
N PHE A 219 -8.85 -0.49 -10.35
CA PHE A 219 -7.57 0.08 -9.91
C PHE A 219 -6.45 -0.96 -9.88
N ASP A 220 -6.69 -2.11 -9.26
CA ASP A 220 -5.71 -3.22 -9.24
C ASP A 220 -5.33 -3.63 -10.66
N ARG A 221 -6.28 -3.54 -11.60
CA ARG A 221 -6.06 -3.86 -13.01
C ARG A 221 -5.21 -2.81 -13.74
N LEU A 222 -5.33 -1.54 -13.38
CA LEU A 222 -4.43 -0.48 -13.87
C LEU A 222 -3.02 -0.67 -13.32
N ALA A 223 -2.90 -0.94 -12.01
CA ALA A 223 -1.63 -1.24 -11.36
C ALA A 223 -0.94 -2.45 -12.02
N GLN A 224 -1.65 -3.59 -12.11
CA GLN A 224 -1.17 -4.81 -12.79
C GLN A 224 -0.71 -4.54 -14.21
N ARG A 225 -1.57 -3.93 -15.03
CA ARG A 225 -1.28 -3.79 -16.46
C ARG A 225 -0.14 -2.80 -16.73
N GLY A 226 -0.06 -1.72 -15.95
CA GLY A 226 1.04 -0.75 -16.06
C GLY A 226 2.37 -1.35 -15.64
N ALA A 227 2.40 -2.08 -14.52
CA ALA A 227 3.62 -2.67 -13.98
C ALA A 227 4.16 -3.82 -14.85
N ASP A 228 3.29 -4.69 -15.38
CA ASP A 228 3.65 -5.75 -16.32
C ASP A 228 4.39 -5.20 -17.57
N GLU A 229 3.91 -4.08 -18.12
CA GLU A 229 4.54 -3.42 -19.27
C GLU A 229 5.89 -2.79 -18.92
N VAL A 230 6.05 -2.25 -17.71
CA VAL A 230 7.34 -1.69 -17.26
C VAL A 230 8.40 -2.78 -17.16
N ALA A 231 8.14 -3.90 -16.48
CA ALA A 231 9.12 -4.99 -16.39
C ALA A 231 9.47 -5.60 -17.76
N SER A 232 8.47 -5.78 -18.63
CA SER A 232 8.67 -6.21 -20.03
C SER A 232 9.63 -5.28 -20.78
N ASN A 233 9.44 -3.96 -20.62
CA ASN A 233 10.28 -2.94 -21.25
C ASN A 233 11.68 -2.86 -20.63
N VAL A 234 11.83 -2.89 -19.31
CA VAL A 234 13.15 -2.94 -18.64
C VAL A 234 13.92 -4.16 -19.10
N THR A 235 13.32 -5.35 -19.06
CA THR A 235 13.93 -6.60 -19.51
C THR A 235 14.36 -6.52 -20.98
N THR A 236 13.50 -5.97 -21.85
CA THR A 236 13.80 -5.80 -23.28
C THR A 236 14.95 -4.83 -23.56
N MET A 237 15.06 -3.74 -22.79
CA MET A 237 16.02 -2.67 -23.03
C MET A 237 17.39 -2.90 -22.36
N THR A 238 17.40 -3.48 -21.16
CA THR A 238 18.61 -3.65 -20.33
C THR A 238 19.14 -5.09 -20.33
N GLY A 239 18.29 -6.07 -20.67
CA GLY A 239 18.60 -7.50 -20.50
C GLY A 239 18.70 -7.94 -19.03
N ILE A 240 18.13 -7.17 -18.11
CA ILE A 240 17.98 -7.52 -16.68
C ILE A 240 16.62 -8.17 -16.52
N GLU A 241 16.57 -9.41 -16.02
CA GLU A 241 15.30 -10.06 -15.68
C GLU A 241 14.77 -9.42 -14.39
N THR A 242 13.56 -8.86 -14.48
CA THR A 242 12.90 -8.14 -13.39
C THR A 242 11.62 -8.82 -12.96
N ASP A 243 11.46 -9.00 -11.66
CA ASP A 243 10.19 -9.32 -11.02
C ASP A 243 9.46 -8.02 -10.63
N VAL A 244 8.13 -8.06 -10.71
CA VAL A 244 7.28 -6.92 -10.37
C VAL A 244 6.66 -7.16 -9.01
N GLU A 245 6.94 -6.28 -8.04
CA GLU A 245 6.18 -6.19 -6.81
C GLU A 245 5.19 -5.03 -6.90
N ILE A 246 3.93 -5.37 -7.17
CA ILE A 246 2.86 -4.38 -7.27
C ILE A 246 2.46 -3.95 -5.87
N ARG A 247 3.02 -2.81 -5.48
CA ARG A 247 2.57 -2.06 -4.32
C ARG A 247 1.23 -1.40 -4.67
N ARG A 248 0.51 -0.95 -3.65
CA ARG A 248 -0.96 -0.91 -3.71
C ARG A 248 -1.46 0.41 -4.30
N LEU A 249 -2.77 0.45 -4.60
CA LEU A 249 -3.45 1.74 -4.64
C LEU A 249 -3.56 2.28 -3.21
N ASN A 250 -2.89 3.39 -2.96
CA ASN A 250 -2.97 4.12 -1.70
C ASN A 250 -3.82 5.38 -1.94
N PHE A 251 -4.67 5.73 -0.99
CA PHE A 251 -5.34 7.02 -0.89
C PHE A 251 -4.75 7.78 0.30
N VAL A 252 -4.15 8.94 0.03
CA VAL A 252 -3.42 9.75 1.02
C VAL A 252 -3.64 11.25 0.76
N PRO A 253 -3.52 12.12 1.78
CA PRO A 253 -3.40 13.56 1.55
C PRO A 253 -2.15 13.83 0.72
N LEU A 254 -2.27 14.69 -0.29
CA LEU A 254 -1.16 14.95 -1.21
C LEU A 254 0.06 15.56 -0.49
N GLU A 255 -0.17 16.32 0.59
CA GLU A 255 0.90 16.91 1.42
C GLU A 255 1.77 15.90 2.18
N VAL A 256 1.31 14.65 2.32
CA VAL A 256 2.04 13.57 3.02
C VAL A 256 2.93 12.76 2.06
N LEU A 257 2.70 12.85 0.74
CA LEU A 257 3.46 12.11 -0.26
C LEU A 257 5.01 12.30 -0.20
N PRO A 258 5.56 13.47 0.19
CA PRO A 258 7.02 13.60 0.37
C PRO A 258 7.58 12.81 1.57
N GLU A 259 6.76 12.49 2.57
CA GLU A 259 7.16 11.67 3.73
C GLU A 259 7.23 10.16 3.40
N GLU A 260 6.65 9.76 2.27
CA GLU A 260 6.66 8.37 1.76
C GLU A 260 7.90 8.02 0.94
N ILE A 261 8.71 9.02 0.56
CA ILE A 261 9.92 8.81 -0.23
C ILE A 261 11.13 8.72 0.70
N ASN A 262 11.98 7.72 0.50
CA ASN A 262 13.22 7.55 1.27
C ASN A 262 14.03 8.86 1.38
N ASP A 263 14.49 9.20 2.58
CA ASP A 263 15.36 10.36 2.85
C ASP A 263 16.82 10.07 2.44
N GLU A 264 17.01 9.80 1.15
CA GLU A 264 18.30 9.54 0.51
C GLU A 264 18.43 10.26 -0.85
N MET A 265 19.62 10.23 -1.45
CA MET A 265 19.85 10.78 -2.79
C MET A 265 19.25 9.85 -3.85
N LEU A 266 18.22 10.32 -4.53
CA LEU A 266 17.50 9.57 -5.57
C LEU A 266 17.64 10.25 -6.93
N ILE A 267 17.58 9.43 -7.98
CA ILE A 267 17.43 9.86 -9.36
C ILE A 267 15.94 9.79 -9.69
N GLY A 268 15.34 10.93 -10.01
CA GLY A 268 13.96 11.05 -10.43
C GLY A 268 13.83 11.26 -11.94
N VAL A 269 12.89 10.56 -12.57
CA VAL A 269 12.40 10.88 -13.91
C VAL A 269 10.88 11.09 -13.83
N ALA A 270 10.44 12.33 -14.01
CA ALA A 270 9.04 12.73 -13.91
C ALA A 270 8.43 13.05 -15.27
N PHE A 271 7.13 12.78 -15.39
CA PHE A 271 6.29 13.00 -16.56
C PHE A 271 4.95 13.62 -16.13
N GLU A 272 4.45 14.56 -16.91
CA GLU A 272 3.05 14.98 -16.91
C GLU A 272 2.34 14.15 -17.98
N PHE A 273 1.15 13.61 -17.68
CA PHE A 273 0.32 12.89 -18.65
C PHE A 273 -1.06 13.53 -18.82
N ASP A 274 -1.55 13.54 -20.05
CA ASP A 274 -2.81 14.16 -20.46
C ASP A 274 -3.69 13.12 -21.16
N GLY A 275 -5.01 13.18 -20.90
CA GLY A 275 -5.95 12.19 -21.43
C GLY A 275 -7.09 11.88 -20.47
N MET A 276 -7.22 10.60 -20.13
CA MET A 276 -8.32 10.07 -19.34
C MET A 276 -7.84 8.84 -18.54
N PRO A 277 -7.17 8.99 -17.38
CA PRO A 277 -6.95 10.26 -16.66
C PRO A 277 -5.77 11.11 -17.17
N SER A 278 -5.70 12.34 -16.66
CA SER A 278 -4.50 13.20 -16.64
C SER A 278 -3.77 13.09 -15.29
N GLY A 279 -2.56 13.66 -15.16
CA GLY A 279 -1.80 13.71 -13.89
C GLY A 279 -0.28 13.55 -14.06
N TYR A 280 0.39 12.95 -13.07
CA TYR A 280 1.85 12.83 -13.03
C TYR A 280 2.34 11.39 -12.81
N LEU A 281 3.44 11.02 -13.46
CA LEU A 281 4.11 9.73 -13.32
C LEU A 281 5.60 9.96 -13.00
N VAL A 282 6.09 9.38 -11.91
CA VAL A 282 7.46 9.55 -11.43
C VAL A 282 8.13 8.21 -11.21
N PHE A 283 9.31 8.03 -11.81
CA PHE A 283 10.20 6.90 -11.58
C PHE A 283 11.35 7.35 -10.68
N LEU A 284 11.57 6.63 -9.57
CA LEU A 284 12.66 6.85 -8.63
C LEU A 284 13.61 5.66 -8.65
N PHE A 285 14.91 5.96 -8.66
CA PHE A 285 16.00 4.99 -8.57
C PHE A 285 16.99 5.47 -7.51
N ASP A 286 17.52 4.55 -6.71
CA ASP A 286 18.73 4.82 -5.93
C ASP A 286 19.96 4.96 -6.85
N GLU A 287 21.05 5.51 -6.33
CA GLU A 287 22.25 5.73 -7.15
C GLU A 287 22.94 4.43 -7.61
N SER A 288 22.73 3.28 -6.97
CA SER A 288 23.28 1.98 -7.39
C SER A 288 22.51 1.48 -8.62
N SER A 289 21.19 1.42 -8.51
CA SER A 289 20.28 1.02 -9.59
C SER A 289 20.44 1.91 -10.82
N ALA A 290 20.55 3.22 -10.63
CA ALA A 290 20.80 4.17 -11.72
C ALA A 290 22.15 3.92 -12.43
N ARG A 291 23.22 3.56 -11.70
CA ARG A 291 24.52 3.19 -12.30
C ARG A 291 24.44 1.87 -13.07
N GLU A 292 23.73 0.87 -12.57
CA GLU A 292 23.57 -0.42 -13.26
C GLU A 292 22.78 -0.25 -14.57
N ILE A 293 21.71 0.57 -14.57
CA ILE A 293 20.96 0.95 -15.78
C ILE A 293 21.89 1.57 -16.84
N VAL A 294 22.68 2.59 -16.45
CA VAL A 294 23.59 3.29 -17.35
C VAL A 294 24.65 2.34 -17.92
N ASN A 295 25.21 1.46 -17.09
CA ASN A 295 26.20 0.46 -17.50
C ASN A 295 25.61 -0.67 -18.37
N ALA A 296 24.33 -1.02 -18.20
CA ALA A 296 23.64 -1.99 -19.04
C ALA A 296 23.27 -1.42 -20.42
N MET A 297 22.86 -0.14 -20.49
CA MET A 297 22.43 0.50 -21.73
C MET A 297 23.58 1.04 -22.60
N LEU A 298 24.70 1.49 -21.98
CA LEU A 298 25.81 2.08 -22.72
C LEU A 298 26.85 1.04 -23.17
N PRO A 299 27.30 1.04 -24.45
CA PRO A 299 28.29 0.07 -24.93
C PRO A 299 29.68 0.13 -24.27
N MET A 300 29.98 1.20 -23.54
CA MET A 300 31.12 1.34 -22.65
C MET A 300 30.67 2.16 -21.44
N ALA A 301 31.06 1.73 -20.24
CA ALA A 301 30.87 2.48 -19.01
C ALA A 301 31.45 3.92 -19.15
N PRO A 302 30.71 4.96 -18.75
CA PRO A 302 31.22 6.33 -18.72
C PRO A 302 32.25 6.51 -17.59
N ASP A 303 32.95 7.64 -17.59
CA ASP A 303 33.84 8.02 -16.47
C ASP A 303 33.04 8.53 -15.24
N ASP A 304 31.77 8.89 -15.44
CA ASP A 304 30.78 9.33 -14.44
C ASP A 304 29.39 8.95 -14.97
N GLU A 305 28.68 8.05 -14.29
CA GLU A 305 27.35 7.55 -14.70
C GLU A 305 26.24 8.61 -14.65
N PHE A 306 26.48 9.78 -14.05
CA PHE A 306 25.50 10.87 -13.98
C PHE A 306 25.86 12.07 -14.89
N ASP A 307 26.74 11.85 -15.87
CA ASP A 307 27.04 12.84 -16.92
C ASP A 307 25.88 13.01 -17.94
N GLU A 308 26.04 13.89 -18.92
CA GLU A 308 25.01 14.15 -19.96
C GLU A 308 24.58 12.88 -20.72
N MET A 309 25.47 11.88 -20.86
CA MET A 309 25.18 10.62 -21.55
C MET A 309 24.45 9.64 -20.62
N GLY A 310 24.89 9.50 -19.37
CA GLY A 310 24.23 8.69 -18.36
C GLY A 310 22.80 9.17 -18.06
N GLN A 311 22.63 10.47 -17.83
CA GLN A 311 21.31 11.10 -17.69
C GLN A 311 20.42 10.86 -18.92
N SER A 312 21.00 10.86 -20.13
CA SER A 312 20.24 10.59 -21.35
C SER A 312 19.82 9.13 -21.47
N ALA A 313 20.63 8.16 -21.01
CA ALA A 313 20.24 6.76 -20.94
C ALA A 313 19.09 6.54 -19.94
N ILE A 314 19.19 7.13 -18.74
CA ILE A 314 18.14 7.05 -17.71
C ILE A 314 16.83 7.68 -18.21
N LYS A 315 16.88 8.84 -18.86
CA LYS A 315 15.69 9.48 -19.48
C LYS A 315 15.09 8.65 -20.61
N GLU A 316 15.90 7.99 -21.44
CA GLU A 316 15.40 7.11 -22.50
C GLU A 316 14.69 5.89 -21.92
N LEU A 317 15.26 5.24 -20.90
CA LEU A 317 14.59 4.14 -20.19
C LEU A 317 13.29 4.63 -19.54
N GLY A 318 13.36 5.75 -18.80
CA GLY A 318 12.19 6.40 -18.19
C GLY A 318 11.08 6.66 -19.19
N ASN A 319 11.41 7.17 -20.38
CA ASN A 319 10.43 7.45 -21.43
C ASN A 319 9.77 6.17 -21.95
N ILE A 320 10.53 5.09 -22.12
CA ILE A 320 9.98 3.80 -22.57
C ILE A 320 9.10 3.16 -21.48
N MET A 321 9.51 3.25 -20.21
CA MET A 321 8.70 2.78 -19.08
C MET A 321 7.43 3.60 -18.93
N ALA A 322 7.49 4.93 -19.08
CA ALA A 322 6.32 5.82 -19.07
C ALA A 322 5.32 5.46 -20.17
N SER A 323 5.80 5.30 -21.42
CA SER A 323 4.95 4.87 -22.53
C SER A 323 4.30 3.51 -22.24
N GLY A 324 5.06 2.50 -21.77
CA GLY A 324 4.52 1.19 -21.45
C GLY A 324 3.49 1.19 -20.32
N PHE A 325 3.77 1.91 -19.22
CA PHE A 325 2.87 2.02 -18.07
C PHE A 325 1.54 2.66 -18.48
N LEU A 326 1.59 3.79 -19.19
CA LEU A 326 0.42 4.55 -19.63
C LEU A 326 -0.32 3.87 -20.79
N ASP A 327 0.37 3.16 -21.70
CA ASP A 327 -0.26 2.25 -22.66
C ASP A 327 -1.00 1.13 -21.92
N GLY A 328 -0.44 0.60 -20.84
CA GLY A 328 -1.08 -0.38 -19.96
C GLY A 328 -2.42 0.13 -19.41
N TRP A 329 -2.43 1.35 -18.88
CA TRP A 329 -3.65 2.03 -18.43
C TRP A 329 -4.63 2.30 -19.57
N ALA A 330 -4.16 2.86 -20.68
CA ALA A 330 -4.98 3.19 -21.84
C ALA A 330 -5.70 1.97 -22.42
N ASN A 331 -5.05 0.80 -22.42
CA ASN A 331 -5.63 -0.48 -22.84
C ASN A 331 -6.74 -0.99 -21.90
N VAL A 332 -6.63 -0.75 -20.58
CA VAL A 332 -7.65 -1.11 -19.59
C VAL A 332 -8.86 -0.19 -19.73
N LEU A 333 -8.62 1.13 -19.82
CA LEU A 333 -9.63 2.19 -19.87
C LEU A 333 -10.25 2.40 -21.27
N ASP A 334 -9.78 1.70 -22.29
CA ASP A 334 -10.20 1.84 -23.71
C ASP A 334 -10.09 3.29 -24.24
N THR A 335 -8.97 3.94 -23.91
CA THR A 335 -8.73 5.38 -24.14
C THR A 335 -7.34 5.63 -24.76
N THR A 336 -6.86 6.86 -24.70
CA THR A 336 -5.49 7.25 -25.05
C THR A 336 -4.98 8.20 -23.98
N ILE A 337 -3.73 7.99 -23.55
CA ILE A 337 -3.04 8.83 -22.57
C ILE A 337 -1.69 9.17 -23.21
N ASP A 338 -1.46 10.46 -23.46
CA ASP A 338 -0.19 10.99 -23.98
C ASP A 338 0.63 11.52 -22.79
N HIS A 339 1.96 11.56 -22.90
CA HIS A 339 2.83 12.10 -21.85
C HIS A 339 3.85 13.13 -22.37
N SER A 340 4.31 13.99 -21.47
CA SER A 340 5.35 14.98 -21.72
C SER A 340 6.73 14.33 -21.92
N PRO A 341 7.75 15.07 -22.41
CA PRO A 341 9.13 14.63 -22.35
C PRO A 341 9.64 14.53 -20.89
N PRO A 342 10.57 13.61 -20.57
CA PRO A 342 11.04 13.39 -19.21
C PRO A 342 11.75 14.61 -18.59
N GLU A 343 11.34 14.98 -17.38
CA GLU A 343 12.11 15.85 -16.49
C GLU A 343 13.01 15.00 -15.58
N TYR A 344 14.30 15.36 -15.48
CA TYR A 344 15.29 14.61 -14.70
C TYR A 344 15.73 15.42 -13.48
N THR A 345 15.74 14.77 -12.31
CA THR A 345 16.18 15.32 -11.04
C THR A 345 17.17 14.37 -10.37
N HIS A 346 18.15 14.90 -9.64
CA HIS A 346 19.04 14.13 -8.76
C HIS A 346 19.21 14.93 -7.48
N ASP A 347 18.44 14.57 -6.45
CA ASP A 347 18.31 15.31 -5.19
C ASP A 347 17.84 14.35 -4.07
N MET A 348 17.62 14.87 -2.86
CA MET A 348 17.00 14.10 -1.77
C MET A 348 15.56 13.73 -2.12
N GLY A 349 15.12 12.52 -1.74
CA GLY A 349 13.83 11.94 -2.19
C GLY A 349 12.61 12.85 -2.12
N ALA A 350 12.36 13.51 -0.99
CA ALA A 350 11.26 14.47 -0.85
C ALA A 350 11.32 15.62 -1.88
N ALA A 351 12.51 16.15 -2.17
CA ALA A 351 12.70 17.23 -3.14
C ALA A 351 12.48 16.79 -4.61
N VAL A 352 12.48 15.48 -4.88
CA VAL A 352 12.15 14.91 -6.19
C VAL A 352 10.64 14.94 -6.45
N ILE A 353 9.81 14.70 -5.43
CA ILE A 353 8.34 14.63 -5.56
C ILE A 353 7.63 15.95 -5.23
N ASP A 354 8.25 16.84 -4.45
CA ASP A 354 7.76 18.19 -4.11
C ASP A 354 7.12 18.96 -5.29
N PRO A 355 7.68 18.98 -6.53
CA PRO A 355 7.06 19.69 -7.65
C PRO A 355 5.68 19.17 -8.02
N VAL A 356 5.49 17.83 -8.01
CA VAL A 356 4.22 17.17 -8.32
C VAL A 356 3.17 17.49 -7.25
N VAL A 357 3.58 17.46 -5.97
CA VAL A 357 2.73 17.85 -4.83
C VAL A 357 2.28 19.32 -4.94
N ILE A 358 3.18 20.22 -5.33
CA ILE A 358 2.86 21.64 -5.52
C ILE A 358 1.90 21.85 -6.70
N GLN A 359 2.03 21.08 -7.78
CA GLN A 359 1.22 21.20 -8.99
C GLN A 359 -0.21 20.67 -8.77
N LEU A 360 -0.35 19.42 -8.29
CA LEU A 360 -1.67 18.83 -8.03
C LEU A 360 -2.39 19.52 -6.85
N GLY A 361 -1.63 20.05 -5.87
CA GLY A 361 -2.18 20.73 -4.70
C GLY A 361 -2.87 22.08 -4.99
N GLU A 362 -2.85 22.56 -6.24
CA GLU A 362 -3.71 23.68 -6.65
C GLU A 362 -5.18 23.25 -6.87
N GLU A 363 -5.44 21.96 -7.16
CA GLU A 363 -6.75 21.45 -7.59
C GLU A 363 -7.32 20.32 -6.70
N GLN A 364 -6.49 19.50 -6.02
CA GLN A 364 -6.93 18.41 -5.14
C GLN A 364 -6.21 18.40 -3.77
N GLU A 365 -6.93 18.02 -2.70
CA GLU A 365 -6.38 17.88 -1.33
C GLU A 365 -5.83 16.47 -1.07
N TYR A 366 -6.47 15.46 -1.68
CA TYR A 366 -6.09 14.04 -1.58
C TYR A 366 -5.56 13.53 -2.92
N ALA A 367 -4.90 12.39 -2.89
CA ALA A 367 -4.36 11.74 -4.07
C ALA A 367 -4.58 10.22 -3.99
N PHE A 368 -5.03 9.67 -5.12
CA PHE A 368 -4.83 8.26 -5.43
C PHE A 368 -3.40 8.08 -5.93
N VAL A 369 -2.62 7.25 -5.26
CA VAL A 369 -1.21 7.01 -5.54
C VAL A 369 -1.04 5.53 -5.85
N PHE A 370 -0.77 5.24 -7.12
CA PHE A 370 -0.30 3.93 -7.55
C PHE A 370 1.20 3.87 -7.27
N ASP A 371 1.56 3.24 -6.16
CA ASP A 371 2.93 2.88 -5.79
C ASP A 371 3.23 1.53 -6.44
N THR A 372 4.37 1.35 -7.10
CA THR A 372 4.77 0.06 -7.69
C THR A 372 6.27 -0.06 -7.64
N SER A 373 6.78 -1.25 -7.30
CA SER A 373 8.21 -1.51 -7.28
C SER A 373 8.59 -2.58 -8.29
N VAL A 374 9.70 -2.37 -8.96
CA VAL A 374 10.27 -3.32 -9.92
C VAL A 374 11.68 -3.64 -9.46
N GLN A 375 11.93 -4.92 -9.19
CA GLN A 375 13.18 -5.41 -8.61
C GLN A 375 13.80 -6.46 -9.54
N ALA A 376 15.13 -6.56 -9.59
CA ALA A 376 15.79 -7.63 -10.33
C ALA A 376 16.14 -8.84 -9.45
N ALA A 377 15.85 -10.05 -9.94
CA ALA A 377 16.11 -11.28 -9.19
C ALA A 377 17.61 -11.54 -8.92
N ASP A 378 18.48 -11.13 -9.86
CA ASP A 378 19.91 -11.46 -9.89
C ASP A 378 20.85 -10.22 -9.92
N ARG A 379 20.32 -8.99 -9.77
CA ARG A 379 21.10 -7.73 -9.82
C ARG A 379 20.59 -6.67 -8.85
N GLU A 380 21.46 -5.69 -8.55
CA GLU A 380 21.08 -4.44 -7.88
C GLU A 380 20.32 -3.55 -8.90
N PHE A 381 19.01 -3.74 -8.98
CA PHE A 381 18.05 -2.85 -9.64
C PHE A 381 16.79 -2.81 -8.79
N ASP A 382 16.51 -1.62 -8.27
CA ASP A 382 15.30 -1.22 -7.58
C ASP A 382 14.76 0.04 -8.26
N CYS A 383 13.49 0.00 -8.65
CA CYS A 383 12.77 1.14 -9.20
C CYS A 383 11.42 1.27 -8.50
N ASN A 384 11.16 2.43 -7.91
CA ASN A 384 9.84 2.77 -7.37
C ASN A 384 9.12 3.71 -8.35
N ILE A 385 7.86 3.42 -8.61
CA ILE A 385 7.01 4.08 -9.60
C ILE A 385 5.81 4.67 -8.87
N TYR A 386 5.61 5.97 -9.00
CA TYR A 386 4.49 6.69 -8.41
C TYR A 386 3.67 7.31 -9.54
N ALA A 387 2.47 6.76 -9.80
CA ALA A 387 1.48 7.41 -10.67
C ALA A 387 0.43 8.10 -9.80
N VAL A 388 0.30 9.41 -9.99
CA VAL A 388 -0.59 10.30 -9.25
C VAL A 388 -1.50 11.01 -10.27
N PRO A 389 -2.61 10.36 -10.70
CA PRO A 389 -3.60 10.97 -11.58
C PRO A 389 -4.37 12.10 -10.89
N ASP A 390 -4.94 13.00 -11.71
CA ASP A 390 -6.03 13.86 -11.29
C ASP A 390 -7.19 13.00 -10.76
N GLU A 391 -7.70 13.40 -9.60
CA GLU A 391 -8.75 12.70 -8.86
C GLU A 391 -10.05 12.58 -9.68
N SER A 392 -10.53 13.70 -10.22
CA SER A 392 -11.83 13.79 -10.92
C SER A 392 -11.81 13.03 -12.25
N ASP A 393 -10.70 13.08 -12.96
CA ASP A 393 -10.46 12.31 -14.16
C ASP A 393 -10.32 10.81 -13.84
N LEU A 394 -9.62 10.42 -12.77
CA LEU A 394 -9.54 9.01 -12.38
C LEU A 394 -10.93 8.45 -12.01
N GLU A 395 -11.71 9.18 -11.20
CA GLU A 395 -13.09 8.79 -10.88
C GLU A 395 -13.94 8.61 -12.14
N ARG A 396 -13.84 9.53 -13.11
CA ARG A 396 -14.57 9.43 -14.39
C ARG A 396 -14.11 8.23 -15.21
N ALA A 397 -12.80 7.99 -15.31
CA ALA A 397 -12.22 6.90 -16.09
C ALA A 397 -12.67 5.52 -15.57
N ILE A 398 -12.66 5.33 -14.24
CA ILE A 398 -13.15 4.09 -13.62
C ILE A 398 -14.67 3.97 -13.73
N ASN A 399 -15.43 5.07 -13.56
CA ASN A 399 -16.89 5.01 -13.70
C ASN A 399 -17.35 4.70 -15.15
N ASP A 400 -16.57 5.06 -16.17
CA ASP A 400 -16.85 4.68 -17.57
C ASP A 400 -16.34 3.26 -17.94
N LEU A 401 -15.50 2.64 -17.10
CA LEU A 401 -14.93 1.31 -17.34
C LEU A 401 -16.02 0.20 -17.41
N PRO A 402 -16.09 -0.62 -18.47
CA PRO A 402 -17.03 -1.73 -18.55
C PRO A 402 -16.67 -2.89 -17.60
N MET A 403 -17.68 -3.53 -17.00
CA MET A 403 -17.52 -4.67 -16.07
C MET A 403 -17.01 -5.98 -16.71
N ASP A 404 -16.93 -6.06 -18.04
CA ASP A 404 -16.26 -7.15 -18.77
C ASP A 404 -14.76 -6.88 -18.98
N ARG A 405 -14.31 -5.63 -18.84
CA ARG A 405 -12.99 -5.34 -18.24
C ARG A 405 -13.11 -5.61 -16.72
N ILE A 406 -12.04 -5.57 -15.93
CA ILE A 406 -12.06 -5.95 -14.50
C ILE A 406 -12.25 -7.48 -14.30
N GLU A 407 -13.31 -8.08 -14.84
CA GLU A 407 -13.57 -9.53 -14.80
C GLU A 407 -12.67 -10.37 -15.73
N GLU A 408 -11.97 -9.76 -16.69
CA GLU A 408 -10.95 -10.43 -17.52
C GLU A 408 -9.72 -10.81 -16.67
N VAL A 409 -9.85 -11.94 -15.97
CA VAL A 409 -8.85 -12.60 -15.11
C VAL A 409 -7.51 -12.77 -15.84
N PRO A 410 -6.37 -12.45 -15.22
CA PRO A 410 -5.07 -12.93 -15.69
C PRO A 410 -5.09 -14.45 -15.63
N THR A 411 -5.20 -15.10 -16.80
CA THR A 411 -5.05 -16.56 -16.88
C THR A 411 -3.68 -16.88 -16.32
N LYS A 412 -3.64 -17.52 -15.13
CA LYS A 412 -2.42 -17.85 -14.39
C LYS A 412 -1.28 -18.15 -15.35
N ALA A 413 -0.18 -17.42 -15.23
CA ALA A 413 1.07 -17.85 -15.83
C ALA A 413 1.31 -19.28 -15.36
N THR A 414 1.17 -20.24 -16.27
CA THR A 414 1.50 -21.63 -15.97
C THR A 414 2.98 -21.67 -15.72
N LEU A 415 3.36 -21.81 -14.45
CA LEU A 415 4.61 -22.45 -14.07
C LEU A 415 4.67 -23.75 -14.88
N GLU A 416 5.48 -23.78 -15.93
CA GLU A 416 5.72 -25.00 -16.69
C GLU A 416 6.38 -25.98 -15.71
N GLU A 417 5.67 -27.06 -15.38
CA GLU A 417 6.26 -28.19 -14.67
C GLU A 417 7.46 -28.67 -15.49
N VAL A 418 8.66 -28.38 -15.02
CA VAL A 418 9.89 -28.89 -15.64
C VAL A 418 9.92 -30.40 -15.44
N GLU A 419 9.40 -31.14 -16.43
CA GLU A 419 9.51 -32.59 -16.53
C GLU A 419 10.99 -32.97 -16.47
N THR A 420 11.44 -33.43 -15.30
CA THR A 420 12.81 -33.87 -15.05
C THR A 420 12.98 -35.30 -15.57
N ASP A 421 13.14 -35.42 -16.89
CA ASP A 421 13.37 -36.71 -17.57
C ASP A 421 14.88 -36.96 -17.81
N GLN A 422 15.58 -37.42 -16.75
CA GLN A 422 16.76 -38.32 -16.81
C GLN A 422 17.28 -38.82 -15.45
#